data_AF-A0A8S2V8W7-F1
#
_entry.id   AF-A0A8S2V8W7-F1
#
_cell.length_a   1.000
_cell.length_b   1.000
_cell.length_c   1.000
_cell.angle_alpha   90.00
_cell.angle_beta   90.00
_cell.angle_gamma   90.00
#
_symmetry.space_group_name_H-M   'P 1'
#
loop_
_entity.id
_entity.type
_entity.pdbx_description
1 polymer ?
#
loop_
_entity_poly.entity_id
_entity_poly.type
_entity_poly.pdbx_seq_one_letter_code
_entity_poly.pdbx_strand_id
1 'polypeptide(L)' 'MVGELLEYYREWNGQLANKIVFYRDGVDDGQFARVLNFEIPQIKAAFKGEF' A
#
# COMPACT_ATOMS: atom_id res chain seq x y z
N MET A 1 7.60 2.21 5.73
CA MET A 1 6.15 2.25 5.40
C MET A 1 5.96 2.14 3.88
N VAL A 2 4.73 1.98 3.38
CA VAL A 2 4.46 1.66 1.96
C VAL A 2 5.09 2.66 0.99
N GLY A 3 5.07 3.96 1.29
CA GLY A 3 5.72 4.98 0.46
C GLY A 3 7.22 4.73 0.27
N GLU A 4 7.96 4.48 1.35
CA GLU A 4 9.40 4.18 1.30
C GLU A 4 9.69 2.91 0.47
N LEU A 5 8.86 1.87 0.60
CA LEU A 5 9.01 0.64 -0.19
C LEU A 5 8.78 0.89 -1.69
N LEU A 6 7.83 1.77 -2.03
CA LEU A 6 7.58 2.17 -3.42
C LEU A 6 8.75 2.99 -3.98
N GLU A 7 9.35 3.86 -3.19
CA GLU A 7 10.55 4.62 -3.58
C GLU A 7 11.73 3.70 -3.83
N TYR A 8 12.03 2.78 -2.90
CA TYR A 8 13.08 1.77 -3.10
C TYR A 8 12.86 0.93 -4.35
N TYR A 9 11.61 0.50 -4.59
CA TYR A 9 11.28 -0.23 -5.81
C TYR A 9 11.55 0.61 -7.06
N ARG A 10 11.15 1.89 -7.05
CA ARG A 10 11.36 2.81 -8.17
C ARG A 10 12.84 3.10 -8.41
N GLU A 11 13.63 3.28 -7.37
CA GLU A 11 15.08 3.50 -7.48
C GLU A 11 15.77 2.33 -8.17
N TRP A 12 15.36 1.10 -7.87
CA TRP A 12 15.95 -0.09 -8.46
C TRP A 12 15.43 -0.41 -9.87
N ASN A 13 14.15 -0.16 -10.14
CA ASN A 13 13.49 -0.58 -11.38
C ASN A 13 13.23 0.58 -12.37
N GLY A 14 13.54 1.82 -11.99
CA GLY A 14 13.30 3.04 -12.79
C GLY A 14 11.84 3.51 -12.87
N GLN A 15 10.90 2.73 -12.30
CA GLN A 15 9.47 3.03 -12.32
C GLN A 15 8.74 2.36 -11.14
N LEU A 16 7.53 2.82 -10.85
CA LEU A 16 6.65 2.16 -9.87
C LEU A 16 6.06 0.86 -10.44
N ALA A 17 5.72 -0.07 -9.55
CA ALA A 17 5.09 -1.33 -9.93
C ALA A 17 3.66 -1.11 -10.45
N ASN A 18 3.29 -1.76 -11.56
CA ASN A 18 1.93 -1.70 -12.12
C ASN A 18 0.90 -2.47 -11.28
N LYS A 19 1.34 -3.43 -10.47
CA LYS A 19 0.51 -4.25 -9.58
C LYS A 19 1.29 -4.60 -8.31
N ILE A 20 0.62 -4.57 -7.17
CA ILE A 20 1.17 -4.99 -5.89
C ILE A 20 0.20 -5.99 -5.24
N VAL A 21 0.75 -7.05 -4.67
CA VAL A 21 0.02 -8.01 -3.84
C VAL A 21 0.34 -7.71 -2.38
N PHE A 22 -0.69 -7.37 -1.60
CA PHE A 22 -0.58 -7.13 -0.16
C PHE A 22 -1.09 -8.35 0.61
N TYR A 23 -0.22 -8.95 1.40
CA TYR A 23 -0.61 -9.96 2.38
C TYR A 23 -0.81 -9.27 3.73
N ARG A 24 -2.05 -9.24 4.21
CA ARG A 24 -2.41 -8.67 5.51
C ARG A 24 -2.82 -9.80 6.44
N ASP A 25 -1.97 -10.11 7.40
CA ASP A 25 -2.21 -11.17 8.37
C ASP A 25 -3.15 -10.74 9.51
N GLY A 26 -3.88 -11.68 10.10
CA GLY A 26 -4.63 -11.48 11.35
C GLY A 26 -5.75 -10.43 11.26
N VAL A 27 -6.59 -10.48 10.23
CA VAL A 27 -7.78 -9.62 10.10
C VAL A 27 -9.00 -10.36 10.63
N ASP A 28 -9.52 -9.91 11.77
CA ASP A 28 -10.86 -10.28 12.27
C ASP A 28 -11.97 -9.47 11.53
N ASP A 29 -13.22 -9.92 11.59
CA ASP A 29 -14.37 -9.28 10.93
C ASP A 29 -14.52 -7.79 11.31
N GLY A 30 -14.26 -7.43 12.58
CA GLY A 30 -14.29 -6.02 13.02
C GLY A 30 -13.17 -5.16 12.44
N GLN A 31 -12.07 -5.80 12.01
CA GLN A 31 -10.90 -5.14 11.44
C GLN A 31 -10.96 -5.08 9.92
N PHE A 32 -11.74 -5.95 9.27
CA PHE A 32 -11.90 -5.93 7.83
C PHE A 32 -12.40 -4.58 7.31
N ALA A 33 -13.43 -4.02 7.96
CA ALA A 33 -13.95 -2.70 7.63
C ALA A 33 -12.88 -1.60 7.81
N ARG A 34 -11.99 -1.73 8.80
CA ARG A 34 -10.90 -0.78 9.03
C ARG A 34 -9.85 -0.87 7.92
N VAL A 35 -9.45 -2.08 7.54
CA VAL A 35 -8.50 -2.31 6.44
C VAL A 35 -9.06 -1.72 5.14
N LEU A 36 -10.32 -2.03 4.83
CA LEU A 36 -10.97 -1.59 3.60
C LEU A 36 -11.14 -0.07 3.53
N ASN A 37 -11.55 0.57 4.64
CA ASN A 37 -11.93 1.98 4.65
C ASN A 37 -10.78 2.94 4.98
N PHE A 38 -9.69 2.47 5.60
CA PHE A 38 -8.57 3.32 6.00
C PHE A 38 -7.24 2.88 5.38
N GLU A 39 -6.86 1.61 5.55
CA GLU A 39 -5.55 1.12 5.08
C GLU A 39 -5.46 1.12 3.54
N ILE A 40 -6.47 0.59 2.84
CA ILE A 40 -6.47 0.54 1.37
C ILE A 40 -6.45 1.95 0.73
N PRO A 41 -7.24 2.94 1.17
CA PRO A 41 -7.13 4.30 0.67
C PRO A 41 -5.75 4.94 0.91
N GLN A 42 -5.17 4.76 2.09
CA GLN A 42 -3.82 5.28 2.40
C GLN A 42 -2.75 4.65 1.51
N ILE A 43 -2.83 3.33 1.30
CA ILE A 43 -1.94 2.62 0.36
C ILE A 43 -2.09 3.21 -1.04
N LYS A 44 -3.32 3.42 -1.53
CA LYS A 44 -3.56 4.02 -2.85
C LYS A 44 -3.03 5.45 -2.97
N ALA A 45 -3.17 6.26 -1.92
CA ALA A 45 -2.67 7.63 -1.89
C ALA A 45 -1.13 7.67 -2.00
N ALA A 46 -0.44 6.70 -1.38
CA ALA A 46 1.01 6.57 -1.49
C ALA A 46 1.50 6.34 -2.93
N PHE A 47 0.72 5.70 -3.81
CA PHE A 47 1.09 5.57 -5.24
C PHE A 47 0.95 6.87 -6.03
N LYS A 48 0.18 7.84 -5.52
CA LYS A 48 0.00 9.15 -6.15
C LYS A 48 0.97 10.20 -5.64
N GLY A 49 1.77 9.88 -4.61
CA GLY A 49 2.58 10.87 -3.90
C GLY A 49 1.76 11.77 -2.97
N GLU A 50 0.53 11.37 -2.65
CA GLU A 50 -0.37 12.07 -1.73
C GLU A 50 -0.21 11.40 -0.36
N PHE A 51 0.71 11.90 0.47
CA PHE A 51 0.95 11.37 1.83
C PHE A 51 0.59 12.41 2.89
#